data_AF-A0A537ZKM0-F1
#
_entry.id   AF-A0A537ZKM0-F1
#
_cell.length_a   1.000
_cell.length_b   1.000
_cell.length_c   1.000
_cell.angle_alpha   90.00
_cell.angle_beta   90.00
_cell.angle_gamma   90.00
#
_symmetry.space_group_name_H-M   'P 1'
#
loop_
_entity.id
_entity.type
_entity.pdbx_description
1 polymer ?
#
loop_
_entity_poly.entity_id
_entity_poly.type
_entity_poly.pdbx_seq_one_letter_code
_entity_poly.pdbx_strand_id
1 'polypeptide(L)'
;MHGYLDAFVSGDGAKACSLMASATRRAFVARIRSTMGTSDCGIALDRIHNQAGPRVLAALRKVKVTDVKIQGDHATAVLATAARSTFTDLQKEHGHWRIAAAPGAQ
;
A
#
# COMPACT_ATOMS: atom_id res chain seq x y z
N MET A 1 -0.73 4.33 7.59
CA MET A 1 -1.69 3.97 6.52
C MET A 1 -2.01 5.15 5.61
N HIS A 2 -2.57 6.26 6.13
CA HIS A 2 -2.87 7.45 5.30
C HIS A 2 -1.66 7.91 4.47
N GLY A 3 -0.48 8.03 5.08
CA GLY A 3 0.73 8.41 4.32
C GLY A 3 1.11 7.48 3.15
N TYR A 4 0.75 6.19 3.18
CA TYR A 4 0.98 5.28 2.04
C TYR A 4 -0.02 5.58 0.93
N LEU A 5 -1.30 5.74 1.28
CA LEU A 5 -2.35 6.07 0.32
C LEU A 5 -2.15 7.45 -0.29
N ASP A 6 -1.74 8.44 0.50
CA ASP A 6 -1.44 9.79 0.04
C ASP A 6 -0.26 9.78 -0.93
N ALA A 7 0.82 9.07 -0.59
CA ALA A 7 1.97 8.91 -1.48
C ALA A 7 1.58 8.22 -2.79
N PHE A 8 0.84 7.10 -2.71
CA PHE A 8 0.37 6.39 -3.89
C PHE A 8 -0.55 7.26 -4.77
N VAL A 9 -1.48 7.99 -4.16
CA VAL A 9 -2.42 8.87 -4.87
C VAL A 9 -1.73 10.11 -5.46
N SER A 10 -0.60 10.51 -4.90
CA SER A 10 0.20 11.64 -5.39
C SER A 10 1.20 11.23 -6.47
N GLY A 11 1.30 9.94 -6.79
CA GLY A 11 2.30 9.42 -7.71
C GLY A 11 3.73 9.48 -7.15
N ASP A 12 3.87 9.47 -5.82
CA ASP A 12 5.17 9.38 -5.14
C ASP A 12 5.45 7.92 -4.77
N GLY A 13 5.79 7.12 -5.78
CA GLY A 13 6.08 5.70 -5.64
C GLY A 13 7.27 5.44 -4.72
N ALA A 14 8.27 6.31 -4.70
CA ALA A 14 9.42 6.20 -3.80
C ALA A 14 8.98 6.30 -2.33
N LYS A 15 8.15 7.29 -2.00
CA LYS A 15 7.61 7.43 -0.64
C LYS A 15 6.68 6.29 -0.28
N ALA A 16 5.76 5.91 -1.17
CA ALA A 16 4.85 4.79 -0.96
C ALA A 16 5.64 3.49 -0.70
N CYS A 17 6.68 3.23 -1.51
CA CYS A 17 7.57 2.08 -1.34
C CYS A 17 8.33 2.11 -0.01
N SER A 18 8.77 3.29 0.42
CA SER A 18 9.47 3.45 1.70
C SER A 18 8.57 3.04 2.88
N LEU A 19 7.26 3.22 2.77
CA LEU A 19 6.28 2.91 3.83
C LEU A 19 5.89 1.43 3.88
N MET A 20 6.37 0.60 2.95
CA MET A 20 6.18 -0.85 2.97
C MET A 20 7.18 -1.54 3.90
N ALA A 21 6.77 -2.67 4.48
CA ALA A 21 7.68 -3.52 5.23
C ALA A 21 8.72 -4.11 4.27
N SER A 22 9.90 -4.41 4.78
CA SER A 22 11.02 -4.86 3.96
C SER A 22 10.71 -6.17 3.22
N ALA A 23 10.00 -7.10 3.88
CA ALA A 23 9.54 -8.34 3.28
C ALA A 23 8.49 -8.09 2.19
N THR A 24 7.52 -7.22 2.45
CA THR A 24 6.44 -6.88 1.50
C THR A 24 6.98 -6.20 0.26
N ARG A 25 7.95 -5.29 0.41
CA ARG A 25 8.63 -4.67 -0.73
C ARG A 25 9.29 -5.70 -1.64
N ARG A 26 9.99 -6.69 -1.06
CA ARG A 26 10.62 -7.78 -1.82
C ARG A 26 9.59 -8.65 -2.55
N ALA A 27 8.52 -9.04 -1.86
CA ALA A 27 7.45 -9.84 -2.44
C ALA A 27 6.72 -9.11 -3.57
N PHE A 28 6.43 -7.82 -3.36
CA PHE A 28 5.83 -6.96 -4.37
C PHE A 28 6.69 -6.90 -5.62
N VAL A 29 7.98 -6.51 -5.48
CA VAL A 29 8.96 -6.45 -6.58
C VAL A 29 9.06 -7.78 -7.32
N ALA A 30 9.12 -8.91 -6.60
CA ALA A 30 9.18 -10.22 -7.22
C ALA A 30 7.95 -10.51 -8.09
N ARG A 31 6.74 -10.16 -7.63
CA ARG A 31 5.48 -10.40 -8.33
C ARG A 31 5.31 -9.50 -9.55
N ILE A 32 5.68 -8.23 -9.45
CA ILE A 32 5.51 -7.28 -10.56
C ILE A 32 6.57 -7.44 -11.65
N ARG A 33 7.72 -8.06 -11.35
CA ARG A 33 8.86 -8.11 -12.28
C ARG A 33 8.47 -8.72 -13.62
N SER A 34 7.69 -9.79 -13.60
CA SER A 34 7.18 -10.47 -14.80
C SER A 34 6.16 -9.62 -15.56
N THR A 35 5.36 -8.84 -14.87
CA THR A 35 4.21 -8.12 -15.45
C THR A 35 4.58 -6.71 -15.92
N MET A 36 5.53 -6.06 -15.24
CA MET A 36 5.91 -4.67 -15.47
C MET A 36 7.34 -4.53 -16.00
N GLY A 37 8.16 -5.58 -16.00
CA GLY A 37 9.54 -5.49 -16.48
C GLY A 37 10.43 -4.56 -15.65
N THR A 38 10.10 -4.35 -14.37
CA THR A 38 10.91 -3.57 -13.43
C THR A 38 11.07 -4.32 -12.11
N SER A 39 12.25 -4.20 -11.51
CA SER A 39 12.50 -4.60 -10.13
C SER A 39 12.53 -3.43 -9.15
N ASP A 40 12.30 -2.21 -9.65
CA ASP A 40 12.22 -1.02 -8.82
C ASP A 40 10.78 -0.83 -8.32
N CYS A 41 10.64 -0.86 -6.99
CA CYS A 41 9.37 -0.74 -6.31
C CYS A 41 8.71 0.65 -6.50
N GLY A 42 9.50 1.73 -6.53
CA GLY A 42 8.99 3.07 -6.74
C GLY A 42 8.44 3.23 -8.15
N ILE A 43 9.25 2.86 -9.16
CA ILE A 43 8.85 2.89 -10.58
C ILE A 43 7.58 2.07 -10.81
N ALA A 44 7.46 0.93 -10.13
CA ALA A 44 6.29 0.09 -10.26
C ALA A 44 5.03 0.71 -9.64
N LEU A 45 5.14 1.30 -8.45
CA LEU A 45 4.03 2.01 -7.82
C LEU A 45 3.58 3.20 -8.67
N ASP A 46 4.52 3.92 -9.29
CA ASP A 46 4.20 5.01 -10.23
C ASP A 46 3.43 4.48 -11.45
N ARG A 47 3.84 3.33 -12.01
CA ARG A 47 3.12 2.68 -13.12
C ARG A 47 1.72 2.24 -12.72
N ILE A 48 1.55 1.63 -11.54
CA ILE A 48 0.24 1.24 -11.03
C ILE A 48 -0.63 2.48 -10.80
N HIS A 49 -0.07 3.55 -10.23
CA HIS A 49 -0.75 4.84 -10.07
C HIS A 49 -1.29 5.35 -11.41
N ASN A 50 -0.44 5.39 -12.44
CA ASN A 50 -0.81 5.84 -13.78
C ASN A 50 -1.90 4.96 -14.43
N GLN A 51 -1.97 3.68 -14.06
CA GLN A 51 -3.00 2.74 -14.53
C GLN A 51 -4.31 2.80 -13.73
N ALA A 52 -4.27 3.24 -12.47
CA ALA A 52 -5.43 3.25 -11.57
C ALA A 52 -6.58 4.14 -12.11
N GLY A 53 -6.24 5.18 -12.89
CA GLY A 53 -7.22 6.09 -13.45
C GLY A 53 -7.93 6.96 -12.41
N PRO A 54 -8.62 8.04 -12.82
CA PRO A 54 -9.08 9.08 -11.92
C PRO A 54 -10.14 8.59 -10.91
N ARG A 55 -10.98 7.62 -11.30
CA ARG A 55 -12.03 7.07 -10.42
C ARG A 55 -11.45 6.30 -9.24
N VAL A 56 -10.42 5.48 -9.47
CA VAL A 56 -9.78 4.71 -8.40
C VAL A 56 -9.01 5.64 -7.48
N LEU A 57 -8.25 6.60 -8.04
CA LEU A 57 -7.51 7.58 -7.23
C LEU A 57 -8.44 8.42 -6.35
N ALA A 58 -9.59 8.85 -6.88
CA ALA A 58 -10.61 9.56 -6.09
C ALA A 58 -11.23 8.69 -4.98
N ALA A 59 -11.42 7.39 -5.22
CA ALA A 59 -11.90 6.47 -4.19
C ALA A 59 -10.86 6.26 -3.09
N LEU A 60 -9.58 6.13 -3.45
CA LEU A 60 -8.48 5.98 -2.50
C LEU A 60 -8.31 7.21 -1.60
N ARG A 61 -8.54 8.42 -2.12
CA ARG A 61 -8.58 9.67 -1.30
C ARG A 61 -9.67 9.68 -0.23
N LYS A 62 -10.73 8.89 -0.42
CA LYS A 62 -11.89 8.82 0.48
C LYS A 62 -11.85 7.59 1.38
N VAL A 63 -10.76 6.82 1.34
CA VAL A 63 -10.57 5.67 2.24
C VAL A 63 -10.60 6.17 3.68
N LYS A 64 -11.38 5.48 4.49
CA LYS A 64 -11.35 5.58 5.95
C LYS A 64 -10.66 4.35 6.51
N VAL A 65 -9.79 4.57 7.50
CA VAL A 65 -9.21 3.49 8.29
C VAL A 65 -10.11 3.25 9.51
N THR A 66 -10.65 2.05 9.64
CA THR A 66 -11.49 1.62 10.77
C THR A 66 -10.95 0.33 11.37
N ASP A 67 -11.49 -0.05 12.54
CA ASP A 67 -11.26 -1.36 13.16
C ASP A 67 -9.79 -1.76 13.29
N VAL A 68 -8.96 -0.82 13.77
CA VAL A 68 -7.53 -1.06 13.97
C VAL A 68 -7.34 -1.98 15.18
N LYS A 69 -6.80 -3.17 14.94
CA LYS A 69 -6.44 -4.16 15.97
C LYS A 69 -4.92 -4.27 16.04
N ILE A 70 -4.35 -4.01 17.21
CA ILE A 70 -2.89 -4.06 17.43
C ILE A 70 -2.58 -5.26 18.33
N GLN A 71 -1.60 -6.07 17.92
CA GLN A 71 -1.10 -7.24 18.64
C GLN A 71 0.43 -7.21 18.61
N GLY A 72 1.04 -6.62 19.65
CA GLY A 72 2.49 -6.44 19.72
C GLY A 72 3.03 -5.62 18.55
N ASP A 73 3.86 -6.25 17.71
CA ASP A 73 4.47 -5.65 16.53
C ASP A 73 3.68 -5.86 15.24
N HIS A 74 2.45 -6.38 15.34
CA HIS A 74 1.53 -6.54 14.23
C HIS A 74 0.27 -5.73 14.45
N ALA A 75 -0.33 -5.24 13.37
CA ALA A 75 -1.65 -4.64 13.42
C ALA A 75 -2.44 -4.96 12.15
N THR A 76 -3.74 -5.12 12.26
CA THR A 76 -4.65 -5.23 11.13
C THR A 76 -5.59 -4.04 11.16
N ALA A 77 -5.86 -3.44 10.01
CA ALA A 77 -6.81 -2.34 9.88
C ALA A 77 -7.75 -2.58 8.71
N VAL A 78 -9.00 -2.12 8.86
CA VAL A 78 -9.98 -2.10 7.78
C VAL A 78 -9.85 -0.80 7.01
N LEU A 79 -9.76 -0.90 5.70
CA LEU A 79 -9.89 0.21 4.78
C LEU A 79 -11.30 0.19 4.19
N ALA A 80 -12.10 1.17 4.56
CA ALA A 80 -13.45 1.32 4.04
C ALA A 80 -13.48 2.45 3.00
N THR A 81 -14.01 2.15 1.81
CA THR A 81 -14.49 3.12 0.84
C THR A 81 -16.02 3.08 0.81
N ALA A 82 -16.66 4.05 0.15
CA ALA A 82 -18.12 4.04 -0.02
C ALA A 82 -18.66 2.79 -0.75
N ALA A 83 -17.81 2.08 -1.50
CA ALA A 83 -18.22 0.93 -2.31
C ALA A 83 -17.77 -0.43 -1.73
N ARG A 84 -16.65 -0.48 -1.01
CA ARG A 84 -16.01 -1.73 -0.55
C ARG A 84 -15.16 -1.50 0.70
N SER A 85 -15.05 -2.53 1.52
CA SER A 85 -14.03 -2.65 2.57
C SER A 85 -12.98 -3.69 2.20
N THR A 86 -11.74 -3.48 2.63
CA THR A 86 -10.64 -4.45 2.54
C THR A 86 -9.77 -4.37 3.77
N PHE A 87 -8.99 -5.40 4.07
CA PHE A 87 -8.08 -5.42 5.21
C PHE A 87 -6.66 -5.07 4.75
N THR A 88 -5.89 -4.45 5.64
CA THR A 88 -4.45 -4.29 5.49
C THR A 88 -3.77 -4.79 6.74
N ASP A 89 -2.65 -5.46 6.55
CA ASP A 89 -1.77 -5.83 7.64
C ASP A 89 -0.61 -4.85 7.72
N LEU A 90 -0.25 -4.50 8.94
CA LEU A 90 0.86 -3.64 9.29
C LEU A 90 1.81 -4.41 10.20
N GLN A 91 3.09 -4.11 10.05
CA GLN A 91 4.14 -4.64 10.91
C GLN A 91 5.02 -3.49 11.39
N LYS A 92 5.43 -3.53 12.65
CA LYS A 92 6.37 -2.57 13.20
C LYS A 92 7.80 -3.01 12.84
N GLU A 93 8.50 -2.17 12.09
CA GLU A 93 9.93 -2.33 11.78
C GLU A 93 10.68 -1.11 12.32
N HIS A 94 11.69 -1.32 13.17
CA HIS A 94 12.52 -0.25 13.75
C HIS A 94 11.68 0.84 14.45
N GLY A 95 10.62 0.46 15.17
CA GLY A 95 9.73 1.42 15.86
C GLY A 95 8.69 2.09 14.97
N HIS A 96 8.68 1.84 13.66
CA HIS A 96 7.74 2.43 12.72
C HIS A 96 6.78 1.39 12.14
N TRP A 97 5.49 1.72 12.09
CA TRP A 97 4.50 0.90 11.40
C TRP A 97 4.68 0.98 9.88
N ARG A 98 4.83 -0.19 9.25
CA ARG A 98 5.00 -0.37 7.81
C ARG A 98 3.86 -1.24 7.27
N ILE A 99 3.55 -1.08 5.98
CA ILE A 99 2.54 -1.91 5.31
C ILE A 99 3.10 -3.30 5.06
N ALA A 100 2.55 -4.30 5.74
CA ALA A 100 2.90 -5.71 5.60
C ALA A 100 2.12 -6.38 4.46
N ALA A 101 0.88 -5.93 4.20
CA ALA A 101 0.10 -6.32 3.04
C ALA A 101 -0.67 -5.12 2.49
N ALA A 102 -0.34 -4.70 1.26
CA ALA A 102 -1.01 -3.60 0.60
C ALA A 102 -2.32 -4.07 -0.05
N PRO A 103 -3.38 -3.24 -0.06
CA PRO A 103 -4.60 -3.53 -0.80
C PRO A 103 -4.32 -3.77 -2.29
N GLY A 104 -4.76 -4.91 -2.83
CA GLY A 104 -4.55 -5.30 -4.23
C GLY A 104 -3.26 -6.08 -4.52
N ALA A 105 -2.42 -6.33 -3.50
CA ALA A 105 -1.28 -7.25 -3.59
C ALA A 105 -1.60 -8.67 -3.08
N GLN A 106 -2.81 -8.88 -2.56
CA GLN A 106 -3.36 -10.17 -2.13
C GLN A 106 -4.03 -10.87 -3.32
#